data_AF-A0A1J4U0V2-F1
#
_entry.id   AF-A0A1J4U0V2-F1
#
_cell.length_a   1.000
_cell.length_b   1.000
_cell.length_c   1.000
_cell.angle_alpha   90.00
_cell.angle_beta   90.00
_cell.angle_gamma   90.00
#
_symmetry.space_group_name_H-M   'P 1'
#
loop_
_entity.id
_entity.type
_entity.pdbx_description
1 polymer ?
#
loop_
_entity_poly.entity_id
_entity_poly.type
_entity_poly.pdbx_seq_one_letter_code
_entity_poly.pdbx_strand_id
1 'polypeptide(L)'
;MSTTEYTEQILSEILSIDKDNLFLNYIVKRLRDNKYRGWHISQHNRYDMSDIEIILRNIQKVVGTNSFAIPPGDYDRNAVLTGDFQNFQTIVNNINSEMGRGTINSLKKNFFPDMEGMGFLIREKIKPSKTSRPVLYGRLTPSAIEFIEATTLIEKYKKFTDGIDKLFGSKISELAEMIHLSDYVNDAISIYEFMFIFSDNAENLDKIELLDSYRSLKKHERTKVIELVKKYAEPDNFEGNKTTQRDFHNWKNQAQQIMGLIKTTVYFEVDQNKFFRLNVGTTGFFQEPTKRSVIPKREYFTFHNVEKRDKFELHHIVPISSARNKEEAKMVDNHINLIYIHRGRHKRITQNEDKNVVLTIDPNEAIFSDFEEKDIVKTENEKDALYTKETNKIEKIAKYNDGLLKSIFDFEKQQ
;
A
#
# COMPACT_ATOMS: atom_id res chain seq x y z
N MET A 1 -19.88 -7.83 -37.65
CA MET A 1 -18.95 -8.24 -36.59
C MET A 1 -19.70 -8.12 -35.28
N SER A 2 -19.80 -9.20 -34.52
CA SER A 2 -20.39 -9.14 -33.17
C SER A 2 -19.52 -8.31 -32.24
N THR A 3 -20.08 -7.78 -31.16
CA THR A 3 -19.34 -6.99 -30.15
C THR A 3 -18.18 -7.81 -29.57
N THR A 4 -18.38 -9.11 -29.37
CA THR A 4 -17.34 -10.05 -28.93
C THR A 4 -16.20 -10.19 -29.95
N GLU A 5 -16.51 -10.41 -31.24
CA GLU A 5 -15.50 -10.49 -32.31
C GLU A 5 -14.66 -9.21 -32.40
N TYR A 6 -15.29 -8.05 -32.23
CA TYR A 6 -14.60 -6.76 -32.23
C TYR A 6 -13.61 -6.63 -31.07
N THR A 7 -14.03 -6.97 -29.84
CA THR A 7 -13.15 -6.92 -28.67
C THR A 7 -11.97 -7.88 -28.78
N GLU A 8 -12.18 -9.09 -29.31
CA GLU A 8 -11.12 -10.09 -29.52
C GLU A 8 -10.13 -9.67 -30.63
N GLN A 9 -10.61 -8.96 -31.66
CA GLN A 9 -9.73 -8.34 -32.66
C GLN A 9 -8.79 -7.32 -32.00
N ILE A 10 -9.31 -6.44 -31.13
CA ILE A 10 -8.48 -5.43 -30.45
C ILE A 10 -7.41 -6.11 -29.57
N LEU A 11 -7.77 -7.16 -28.84
CA LEU A 11 -6.79 -7.92 -28.04
C LEU A 11 -5.71 -8.56 -28.92
N SER A 12 -6.09 -9.09 -30.08
CA SER A 12 -5.13 -9.64 -31.06
C SER A 12 -4.23 -8.56 -31.65
N GLU A 13 -4.75 -7.36 -31.89
CA GLU A 13 -3.97 -6.20 -32.33
C GLU A 13 -2.93 -5.78 -31.27
N ILE A 14 -3.26 -5.85 -29.96
CA ILE A 14 -2.29 -5.60 -28.88
C ILE A 14 -1.14 -6.60 -28.95
N LEU A 15 -1.43 -7.90 -29.04
CA LEU A 15 -0.41 -8.96 -29.15
C LEU A 15 0.44 -8.86 -30.42
N SER A 16 -0.11 -8.29 -31.49
CA SER A 16 0.61 -8.12 -32.77
C SER A 16 1.68 -7.03 -32.75
N ILE A 17 1.69 -6.16 -31.73
CA ILE A 17 2.70 -5.10 -31.60
C ILE A 17 4.09 -5.73 -31.43
N ASP A 18 4.20 -6.68 -30.51
CA ASP A 18 5.38 -7.51 -30.29
C ASP A 18 4.93 -8.81 -29.58
N LYS A 19 4.93 -9.92 -30.30
CA LYS A 19 4.33 -11.19 -29.83
C LYS A 19 5.06 -11.79 -28.64
N ASP A 20 6.36 -11.53 -28.55
CA ASP A 20 7.23 -12.11 -27.54
C ASP A 20 7.35 -11.19 -26.30
N ASN A 21 6.72 -10.02 -26.32
CA ASN A 21 6.73 -9.09 -25.20
C ASN A 21 5.84 -9.59 -24.05
N LEU A 22 6.45 -9.82 -22.88
CA LEU A 22 5.79 -10.35 -21.69
C LEU A 22 4.64 -9.43 -21.23
N PHE A 23 4.84 -8.12 -21.22
CA PHE A 23 3.83 -7.15 -20.80
C PHE A 23 2.59 -7.17 -21.69
N LEU A 24 2.74 -7.30 -23.01
CA LEU A 24 1.60 -7.34 -23.95
C LEU A 24 0.73 -8.58 -23.71
N ASN A 25 1.35 -9.73 -23.46
CA ASN A 25 0.64 -10.95 -23.08
C ASN A 25 -0.11 -10.78 -21.74
N TYR A 26 0.56 -10.18 -20.76
CA TYR A 26 -0.02 -9.90 -19.45
C TYR A 26 -1.22 -8.93 -19.52
N ILE A 27 -1.10 -7.78 -20.20
CA ILE A 27 -2.17 -6.77 -20.20
C ILE A 27 -3.43 -7.30 -20.90
N VAL A 28 -3.29 -8.12 -21.94
CA VAL A 28 -4.42 -8.80 -22.60
C VAL A 28 -5.13 -9.75 -21.64
N LYS A 29 -4.38 -10.53 -20.86
CA LYS A 29 -4.95 -11.39 -19.81
C LYS A 29 -5.67 -10.56 -18.75
N ARG A 30 -5.05 -9.46 -18.29
CA ARG A 30 -5.63 -8.56 -17.29
C ARG A 30 -6.92 -7.91 -17.76
N LEU A 31 -7.00 -7.49 -19.03
CA LEU A 31 -8.20 -6.87 -19.62
C LEU A 31 -9.41 -7.82 -19.66
N ARG A 32 -9.17 -9.13 -19.79
CA ARG A 32 -10.22 -10.14 -19.73
C ARG A 32 -10.70 -10.38 -18.29
N ASP A 33 -9.90 -10.11 -17.28
CA ASP A 33 -10.28 -10.28 -15.86
C ASP A 33 -11.38 -9.28 -15.44
N ASN A 34 -12.35 -9.74 -14.65
CA ASN A 34 -13.38 -8.87 -14.07
C ASN A 34 -12.82 -7.92 -13.00
N LYS A 35 -11.65 -8.24 -12.44
CA LYS A 35 -10.90 -7.42 -11.48
C LYS A 35 -9.79 -6.60 -12.13
N TYR A 36 -9.85 -6.36 -13.46
CA TYR A 36 -8.79 -5.68 -14.22
C TYR A 36 -8.33 -4.34 -13.62
N ARG A 37 -9.23 -3.64 -12.91
CA ARG A 37 -8.93 -2.35 -12.28
C ARG A 37 -7.97 -2.44 -11.09
N GLY A 38 -7.83 -3.63 -10.50
CA GLY A 38 -6.86 -3.88 -9.45
C GLY A 38 -7.32 -3.40 -8.07
N TRP A 39 -6.52 -2.58 -7.40
CA TRP A 39 -6.78 -2.09 -6.05
C TRP A 39 -8.14 -1.38 -5.92
N HIS A 40 -8.95 -1.83 -4.97
CA HIS A 40 -10.27 -1.29 -4.64
C HIS A 40 -10.38 -1.11 -3.13
N ILE A 41 -9.89 0.03 -2.62
CA ILE A 41 -9.54 0.15 -1.20
C ILE A 41 -10.32 1.26 -0.47
N SER A 42 -10.51 2.43 -1.08
CA SER A 42 -11.31 3.51 -0.45
C SER A 42 -12.73 3.56 -1.01
N GLN A 43 -13.71 3.67 -0.10
CA GLN A 43 -15.10 3.94 -0.46
C GLN A 43 -15.24 5.41 -0.88
N HIS A 44 -15.07 5.68 -2.18
CA HIS A 44 -15.48 6.92 -2.85
C HIS A 44 -14.86 8.25 -2.36
N ASN A 45 -13.72 8.25 -1.69
CA ASN A 45 -13.24 9.48 -1.05
C ASN A 45 -12.15 10.25 -1.80
N ARG A 46 -12.39 11.56 -1.87
CA ARG A 46 -11.46 12.64 -2.27
C ARG A 46 -10.97 13.37 -1.01
N TYR A 47 -10.67 12.63 0.05
CA TYR A 47 -10.17 13.21 1.29
C TYR A 47 -8.66 13.13 1.27
N ASP A 48 -8.00 14.28 1.39
CA ASP A 48 -6.57 14.34 1.63
C ASP A 48 -6.26 14.30 3.14
N MET A 49 -4.96 14.35 3.48
CA MET A 49 -4.53 14.35 4.88
C MET A 49 -5.13 15.50 5.69
N SER A 50 -5.30 16.69 5.09
CA SER A 50 -5.87 17.87 5.77
C SER A 50 -7.36 17.66 6.05
N ASP A 51 -8.09 17.10 5.10
CA ASP A 51 -9.50 16.76 5.28
C ASP A 51 -9.70 15.76 6.42
N ILE A 52 -8.86 14.72 6.45
CA ILE A 52 -8.88 13.69 7.49
C ILE A 52 -8.58 14.32 8.85
N GLU A 53 -7.57 15.18 8.95
CA GLU A 53 -7.22 15.89 10.18
C GLU A 53 -8.39 16.73 10.71
N ILE A 54 -9.02 17.54 9.85
CA ILE A 54 -10.18 18.39 10.23
C ILE A 54 -11.31 17.53 10.80
N ILE A 55 -11.63 16.42 10.14
CA ILE A 55 -12.72 15.55 10.59
C ILE A 55 -12.38 14.90 11.93
N LEU A 56 -11.17 14.35 12.10
CA LEU A 56 -10.75 13.71 13.34
C LEU A 56 -10.70 14.71 14.51
N ARG A 57 -10.21 15.93 14.28
CA ARG A 57 -10.23 17.04 15.27
C ARG A 57 -11.65 17.38 15.69
N ASN A 58 -12.59 17.43 14.75
CA ASN A 58 -13.99 17.71 15.08
C ASN A 58 -14.64 16.60 15.90
N ILE A 59 -14.28 15.33 15.66
CA ILE A 59 -14.69 14.21 16.52
C ILE A 59 -14.09 14.40 17.93
N GLN A 60 -12.78 14.64 18.03
CA GLN A 60 -12.08 14.84 19.32
C GLN A 60 -12.66 16.01 20.10
N LYS A 61 -13.00 17.12 19.43
CA LYS A 61 -13.61 18.30 20.07
C LYS A 61 -14.96 18.01 20.71
N VAL A 62 -15.78 17.16 20.10
CA VAL A 62 -17.15 16.89 20.57
C VAL A 62 -17.18 15.80 21.63
N VAL A 63 -16.38 14.74 21.47
CA VAL A 63 -16.47 13.56 22.36
C VAL A 63 -15.14 13.16 23.01
N GLY A 64 -14.03 13.83 22.69
CA GLY A 64 -12.70 13.45 23.14
C GLY A 64 -12.35 12.04 22.68
N THR A 65 -12.01 11.18 23.64
CA THR A 65 -11.76 9.76 23.42
C THR A 65 -12.98 8.87 23.75
N ASN A 66 -14.13 9.47 24.09
CA ASN A 66 -15.36 8.73 24.39
C ASN A 66 -16.06 8.22 23.12
N SER A 67 -16.89 7.19 23.26
CA SER A 67 -17.70 6.66 22.17
C SER A 67 -18.90 7.57 21.84
N PHE A 68 -19.33 7.56 20.57
CA PHE A 68 -20.52 8.27 20.10
C PHE A 68 -21.38 7.39 19.18
N ALA A 69 -22.71 7.52 19.26
CA ALA A 69 -23.62 6.70 18.46
C ALA A 69 -23.65 7.17 16.99
N ILE A 70 -23.64 6.20 16.06
CA ILE A 70 -23.71 6.40 14.62
C ILE A 70 -25.12 6.03 14.15
N PRO A 71 -25.84 6.94 13.46
CA PRO A 71 -27.25 6.74 13.14
C PRO A 71 -27.45 5.63 12.08
N PRO A 72 -28.40 4.69 12.26
CA PRO A 72 -28.68 3.63 11.29
C PRO A 72 -29.53 4.14 10.12
N GLY A 73 -29.46 3.47 8.96
CA GLY A 73 -30.28 3.79 7.78
C GLY A 73 -29.80 5.00 6.99
N ASP A 74 -30.60 5.45 6.02
CA ASP A 74 -30.28 6.61 5.18
C ASP A 74 -31.09 7.82 5.60
N TYR A 75 -30.43 8.98 5.56
CA TYR A 75 -31.04 10.25 5.95
C TYR A 75 -31.04 11.23 4.78
N ASP A 76 -32.10 12.03 4.69
CA ASP A 76 -32.14 13.18 3.79
C ASP A 76 -31.09 14.22 4.19
N ARG A 77 -30.67 15.06 3.23
CA ARG A 77 -29.63 16.08 3.46
C ARG A 77 -29.96 17.04 4.60
N ASN A 78 -31.24 17.30 4.85
CA ASN A 78 -31.73 18.25 5.85
C ASN A 78 -32.21 17.57 7.15
N ALA A 79 -31.96 16.26 7.30
CA ALA A 79 -32.36 15.56 8.51
C ALA A 79 -31.60 16.10 9.73
N VAL A 80 -32.33 16.26 10.84
CA VAL A 80 -31.77 16.65 12.14
C VAL A 80 -31.86 15.46 13.06
N LEU A 81 -30.71 14.95 13.50
CA LEU A 81 -30.62 13.85 14.45
C LEU A 81 -30.74 14.40 15.88
N THR A 82 -31.48 13.70 16.72
CA THR A 82 -31.73 14.05 18.13
C THR A 82 -31.47 12.84 19.05
N GLY A 83 -31.54 13.04 20.36
CA GLY A 83 -31.33 11.98 21.35
C GLY A 83 -29.89 11.45 21.31
N ASP A 84 -29.75 10.12 21.30
CA ASP A 84 -28.45 9.43 21.35
C ASP A 84 -27.49 9.82 20.21
N PHE A 85 -28.01 10.35 19.09
CA PHE A 85 -27.24 10.76 17.92
C PHE A 85 -26.86 12.24 17.91
N GLN A 86 -27.16 13.01 18.97
CA GLN A 86 -26.87 14.44 19.04
C GLN A 86 -25.38 14.75 18.88
N ASN A 87 -24.50 13.94 19.48
CA ASN A 87 -23.04 14.11 19.30
C ASN A 87 -22.64 13.94 17.82
N PHE A 88 -23.21 12.95 17.12
CA PHE A 88 -22.96 12.75 15.69
C PHE A 88 -23.47 13.94 14.87
N GLN A 89 -24.65 14.48 15.18
CA GLN A 89 -25.17 15.68 14.51
C GLN A 89 -24.22 16.86 14.67
N THR A 90 -23.72 17.11 15.89
CA THR A 90 -22.78 18.18 16.17
C THR A 90 -21.49 18.00 15.38
N ILE A 91 -20.95 16.79 15.33
CA ILE A 91 -19.76 16.46 14.51
C ILE A 91 -20.01 16.80 13.04
N VAL A 92 -21.12 16.33 12.46
CA VAL A 92 -21.49 16.60 11.05
C VAL A 92 -21.59 18.10 10.80
N ASN A 93 -22.28 18.83 11.67
CA ASN A 93 -22.49 20.27 11.52
C ASN A 93 -21.16 21.02 11.57
N ASN A 94 -20.27 20.68 12.51
CA ASN A 94 -18.97 21.33 12.62
C ASN A 94 -18.12 21.07 11.36
N ILE A 95 -18.05 19.82 10.91
CA ILE A 95 -17.31 19.45 9.69
C ILE A 95 -17.86 20.20 8.47
N ASN A 96 -19.18 20.24 8.31
CA ASN A 96 -19.82 20.93 7.20
C ASN A 96 -19.53 22.44 7.24
N SER A 97 -19.58 23.05 8.43
CA SER A 97 -19.27 24.47 8.60
C SER A 97 -17.83 24.82 8.25
N GLU A 98 -16.88 23.92 8.52
CA GLU A 98 -15.45 24.15 8.29
C GLU A 98 -15.02 23.81 6.86
N MET A 99 -15.60 22.78 6.26
CA MET A 99 -15.17 22.26 4.95
C MET A 99 -16.14 22.58 3.80
N GLY A 100 -17.36 23.04 4.09
CA GLY A 100 -18.45 23.20 3.11
C GLY A 100 -18.97 21.87 2.53
N ARG A 101 -18.56 20.73 3.11
CA ARG A 101 -18.95 19.37 2.72
C ARG A 101 -18.95 18.46 3.93
N GLY A 102 -19.58 17.28 3.80
CA GLY A 102 -19.76 16.34 4.91
C GLY A 102 -21.23 16.26 5.31
N THR A 103 -21.89 15.23 4.81
CA THR A 103 -23.28 14.89 5.16
C THR A 103 -23.29 13.68 6.09
N ILE A 104 -24.41 13.46 6.77
CA ILE A 104 -24.63 12.27 7.62
C ILE A 104 -24.25 10.98 6.87
N ASN A 105 -24.76 10.82 5.65
CA ASN A 105 -24.52 9.61 4.86
C ASN A 105 -23.09 9.52 4.34
N SER A 106 -22.47 10.62 3.88
CA SER A 106 -21.10 10.56 3.38
C SER A 106 -20.10 10.22 4.48
N LEU A 107 -20.24 10.80 5.68
CA LEU A 107 -19.35 10.51 6.79
C LEU A 107 -19.50 9.06 7.24
N LYS A 108 -20.74 8.59 7.43
CA LYS A 108 -21.00 7.23 7.89
C LYS A 108 -20.62 6.15 6.87
N LYS A 109 -20.95 6.35 5.58
CA LYS A 109 -20.80 5.32 4.55
C LYS A 109 -19.44 5.32 3.86
N ASN A 110 -18.78 6.48 3.79
CA ASN A 110 -17.56 6.62 3.02
C ASN A 110 -16.38 6.90 3.95
N PHE A 111 -16.48 7.89 4.83
CA PHE A 111 -15.33 8.31 5.65
C PHE A 111 -15.02 7.33 6.80
N PHE A 112 -16.01 6.93 7.59
CA PHE A 112 -15.80 6.08 8.77
C PHE A 112 -15.28 4.67 8.46
N PRO A 113 -15.72 3.97 7.40
CA PRO A 113 -15.08 2.72 7.01
C PRO A 113 -13.59 2.89 6.69
N ASP A 114 -13.22 3.94 5.96
CA ASP A 114 -11.82 4.21 5.63
C ASP A 114 -11.02 4.53 6.92
N MET A 115 -11.58 5.32 7.84
CA MET A 115 -10.90 5.61 9.12
C MET A 115 -10.75 4.39 10.04
N GLU A 116 -11.69 3.44 9.96
CA GLU A 116 -11.55 2.14 10.61
C GLU A 116 -10.42 1.33 9.97
N GLY A 117 -10.35 1.27 8.64
CA GLY A 117 -9.26 0.63 7.91
C GLY A 117 -7.89 1.26 8.18
N MET A 118 -7.84 2.59 8.36
CA MET A 118 -6.61 3.29 8.76
C MET A 118 -6.25 3.08 10.24
N GLY A 119 -7.12 2.48 11.05
CA GLY A 119 -6.93 2.32 12.48
C GLY A 119 -7.08 3.63 13.28
N PHE A 120 -7.74 4.65 12.74
CA PHE A 120 -8.03 5.92 13.42
C PHE A 120 -9.38 5.91 14.15
N LEU A 121 -10.31 5.05 13.72
CA LEU A 121 -11.63 4.93 14.33
C LEU A 121 -11.93 3.48 14.64
N ILE A 122 -12.38 3.19 15.86
CA ILE A 122 -13.02 1.91 16.19
C ILE A 122 -14.51 2.05 15.96
N ARG A 123 -15.14 1.07 15.26
CA ARG A 123 -16.59 1.02 15.12
C ARG A 123 -17.15 -0.28 15.67
N GLU A 124 -17.93 -0.18 16.75
CA GLU A 124 -18.44 -1.34 17.47
C GLU A 124 -19.96 -1.37 17.44
N LYS A 125 -20.53 -2.54 17.13
CA LYS A 125 -21.97 -2.76 17.22
C LYS A 125 -22.31 -3.19 18.64
N ILE A 126 -23.01 -2.33 19.37
CA ILE A 126 -23.51 -2.63 20.69
C ILE A 126 -25.00 -3.00 20.57
N LYS A 127 -25.41 -4.11 21.18
CA LYS A 127 -26.82 -4.51 21.30
C LYS A 127 -27.37 -4.09 22.67
N PRO A 128 -28.24 -3.07 22.75
CA PRO A 128 -28.94 -2.78 23.99
C PRO A 128 -30.00 -3.86 24.30
N SER A 129 -29.63 -4.90 25.05
CA SER A 129 -30.52 -6.03 25.44
C SER A 129 -31.16 -6.81 24.27
N LYS A 130 -31.92 -7.88 24.57
CA LYS A 130 -32.37 -8.90 23.59
C LYS A 130 -33.39 -8.42 22.54
N THR A 131 -33.93 -7.20 22.65
CA THR A 131 -35.08 -6.74 21.82
C THR A 131 -34.84 -5.49 20.98
N SER A 132 -33.68 -4.83 21.07
CA SER A 132 -33.40 -3.61 20.29
C SER A 132 -32.50 -3.87 19.07
N ARG A 133 -32.60 -2.99 18.07
CA ARG A 133 -31.69 -3.00 16.92
C ARG A 133 -30.29 -2.60 17.40
N PRO A 134 -29.23 -3.29 16.95
CA PRO A 134 -27.86 -2.92 17.30
C PRO A 134 -27.54 -1.50 16.84
N VAL A 135 -26.95 -0.71 17.74
CA VAL A 135 -26.46 0.65 17.46
C VAL A 135 -24.96 0.56 17.22
N LEU A 136 -24.48 1.19 16.15
CA LEU A 136 -23.06 1.29 15.86
C LEU A 136 -22.49 2.48 16.63
N TYR A 137 -21.40 2.30 17.35
CA TYR A 137 -20.69 3.37 18.04
C TYR A 137 -19.33 3.59 17.39
N GLY A 138 -18.89 4.83 17.28
CA GLY A 138 -17.54 5.22 16.86
C GLY A 138 -16.71 5.71 18.05
N ARG A 139 -15.39 5.48 18.03
CA ARG A 139 -14.45 6.03 19.01
C ARG A 139 -13.07 6.25 18.37
N LEU A 140 -12.42 7.37 18.69
CA LEU A 140 -11.04 7.62 18.24
C LEU A 140 -10.05 6.66 18.92
N THR A 141 -9.07 6.22 18.15
CA THR A 141 -7.95 5.39 18.64
C THR A 141 -6.80 6.25 19.15
N PRO A 142 -5.87 5.70 19.95
CA PRO A 142 -4.62 6.39 20.29
C PRO A 142 -3.86 6.88 19.06
N SER A 143 -3.80 6.08 17.98
CA SER A 143 -3.15 6.49 16.73
C SER A 143 -3.80 7.72 16.07
N ALA A 144 -5.12 7.88 16.17
CA ALA A 144 -5.78 9.09 15.70
C ALA A 144 -5.39 10.31 16.55
N ILE A 145 -5.32 10.15 17.88
CA ILE A 145 -4.89 11.22 18.79
C ILE A 145 -3.45 11.63 18.49
N GLU A 146 -2.54 10.67 18.35
CA GLU A 146 -1.15 10.93 17.96
C GLU A 146 -1.03 11.65 16.61
N PHE A 147 -1.85 11.30 15.62
CA PHE A 147 -1.88 11.99 14.34
C PHE A 147 -2.36 13.45 14.47
N ILE A 148 -3.40 13.69 15.28
CA ILE A 148 -3.93 15.04 15.54
C ILE A 148 -2.93 15.89 16.33
N GLU A 149 -2.21 15.29 17.28
CA GLU A 149 -1.28 15.99 18.18
C GLU A 149 0.13 16.12 17.60
N ALA A 150 0.44 15.46 16.48
CA ALA A 150 1.71 15.54 15.79
C ALA A 150 2.10 17.01 15.51
N THR A 151 3.26 17.41 16.03
CA THR A 151 3.70 18.80 16.05
C THR A 151 4.50 19.17 14.81
N THR A 152 5.27 18.22 14.27
CA THR A 152 6.06 18.44 13.06
C THR A 152 5.35 17.89 11.82
N LEU A 153 5.67 18.48 10.66
CA LEU A 153 5.12 18.02 9.38
C LEU A 153 5.53 16.57 9.06
N ILE A 154 6.76 16.18 9.41
CA ILE A 154 7.31 14.84 9.17
C ILE A 154 6.60 13.81 10.03
N GLU A 155 6.42 14.07 11.33
CA GLU A 155 5.65 13.19 12.23
C GLU A 155 4.23 13.01 11.70
N LYS A 156 3.58 14.11 11.28
CA LYS A 156 2.22 14.05 10.74
C LYS A 156 2.15 13.20 9.46
N TYR A 157 3.09 13.38 8.53
CA TYR A 157 3.17 12.58 7.31
C TYR A 157 3.43 11.10 7.64
N LYS A 158 4.27 10.80 8.63
CA LYS A 158 4.53 9.43 9.06
C LYS A 158 3.27 8.79 9.65
N LYS A 159 2.63 9.42 10.63
CA LYS A 159 1.37 8.91 11.23
C LYS A 159 0.26 8.74 10.19
N PHE A 160 0.17 9.65 9.22
CA PHE A 160 -0.72 9.50 8.08
C PHE A 160 -0.35 8.31 7.20
N THR A 161 0.95 8.15 6.89
CA THR A 161 1.47 7.02 6.12
C THR A 161 1.12 5.70 6.78
N ASP A 162 1.28 5.58 8.09
CA ASP A 162 0.93 4.36 8.84
C ASP A 162 -0.56 4.02 8.71
N GLY A 163 -1.42 5.04 8.76
CA GLY A 163 -2.85 4.85 8.52
C GLY A 163 -3.15 4.42 7.09
N ILE A 164 -2.54 5.07 6.08
CA ILE A 164 -2.71 4.69 4.68
C ILE A 164 -2.20 3.27 4.42
N ASP A 165 -1.05 2.88 4.96
CA ASP A 165 -0.50 1.56 4.73
C ASP A 165 -1.39 0.46 5.34
N LYS A 166 -1.95 0.69 6.53
CA LYS A 166 -2.98 -0.19 7.14
C LYS A 166 -4.23 -0.28 6.27
N LEU A 167 -4.73 0.84 5.77
CA LEU A 167 -5.88 0.87 4.87
C LEU A 167 -5.64 0.00 3.62
N PHE A 168 -4.40 -0.04 3.13
CA PHE A 168 -4.01 -0.81 1.97
C PHE A 168 -3.50 -2.23 2.29
N GLY A 169 -3.43 -2.62 3.56
CA GLY A 169 -2.86 -3.89 4.01
C GLY A 169 -1.41 -4.05 3.59
N SER A 170 -0.55 -3.09 3.95
CA SER A 170 0.90 -3.03 3.68
C SER A 170 1.31 -2.85 2.20
N LYS A 171 0.38 -2.84 1.26
CA LYS A 171 0.70 -2.74 -0.18
C LYS A 171 1.43 -1.45 -0.58
N ILE A 172 1.31 -0.37 0.20
CA ILE A 172 1.97 0.90 -0.13
C ILE A 172 3.45 0.84 0.25
N SER A 173 3.76 0.33 1.44
CA SER A 173 5.15 0.08 1.84
C SER A 173 5.81 -1.00 0.98
N GLU A 174 5.11 -2.11 0.68
CA GLU A 174 5.58 -3.13 -0.26
C GLU A 174 5.93 -2.53 -1.64
N LEU A 175 5.08 -1.64 -2.17
CA LEU A 175 5.35 -0.95 -3.44
C LEU A 175 6.60 -0.07 -3.34
N ALA A 176 6.77 0.63 -2.22
CA ALA A 176 7.93 1.49 -1.99
C ALA A 176 9.22 0.65 -1.92
N GLU A 177 9.21 -0.44 -1.17
CA GLU A 177 10.34 -1.36 -1.05
C GLU A 177 10.68 -2.02 -2.39
N MET A 178 9.67 -2.48 -3.13
CA MET A 178 9.86 -3.09 -4.45
C MET A 178 10.57 -2.15 -5.41
N ILE A 179 10.18 -0.87 -5.45
CA ILE A 179 10.84 0.13 -6.29
C ILE A 179 12.25 0.43 -5.77
N HIS A 180 12.40 0.60 -4.45
CA HIS A 180 13.68 0.90 -3.80
C HIS A 180 14.76 -0.17 -4.03
N LEU A 181 14.36 -1.45 -4.01
CA LEU A 181 15.25 -2.59 -4.24
C LEU A 181 15.42 -2.94 -5.73
N SER A 182 14.71 -2.25 -6.62
CA SER A 182 14.83 -2.42 -8.07
C SER A 182 15.82 -1.44 -8.68
N ASP A 183 16.06 -1.59 -9.99
CA ASP A 183 16.89 -0.64 -10.73
C ASP A 183 16.13 0.68 -11.03
N TYR A 184 14.87 0.78 -10.58
CA TYR A 184 13.96 1.92 -10.74
C TYR A 184 13.88 2.85 -9.52
N VAL A 185 14.77 2.70 -8.54
CA VAL A 185 14.83 3.54 -7.33
C VAL A 185 14.82 5.06 -7.62
N ASN A 186 15.34 5.48 -8.77
CA ASN A 186 15.45 6.89 -9.18
C ASN A 186 14.42 7.32 -10.22
N ASP A 187 13.56 6.40 -10.65
CA ASP A 187 12.71 6.59 -11.80
C ASP A 187 11.31 7.06 -11.40
N ALA A 188 10.72 7.88 -12.26
CA ALA A 188 9.30 8.17 -12.20
C ALA A 188 8.51 7.00 -12.80
N ILE A 189 7.53 6.51 -12.07
CA ILE A 189 6.54 5.54 -12.53
C ILE A 189 5.30 6.31 -12.99
N SER A 190 5.00 6.24 -14.28
CA SER A 190 3.86 6.93 -14.87
C SER A 190 2.53 6.35 -14.37
N ILE A 191 1.48 7.15 -14.48
CA ILE A 191 0.11 6.71 -14.16
C ILE A 191 -0.31 5.47 -14.95
N TYR A 192 0.15 5.32 -16.20
CA TYR A 192 -0.19 4.13 -17.01
C TYR A 192 0.59 2.89 -16.54
N GLU A 193 1.84 3.04 -16.12
CA GLU A 193 2.60 1.93 -15.50
C GLU A 193 1.96 1.52 -14.17
N PHE A 194 1.54 2.48 -13.34
CA PHE A 194 0.79 2.20 -12.13
C PHE A 194 -0.53 1.48 -12.41
N MET A 195 -1.32 2.04 -13.34
CA MET A 195 -2.64 1.53 -13.70
C MET A 195 -2.55 0.14 -14.33
N PHE A 196 -1.62 -0.09 -15.26
CA PHE A 196 -1.50 -1.35 -15.98
C PHE A 196 -0.74 -2.43 -15.23
N ILE A 197 0.15 -2.08 -14.30
CA ILE A 197 1.05 -3.05 -13.64
C ILE A 197 0.86 -3.00 -12.11
N PHE A 198 1.23 -1.90 -11.47
CA PHE A 198 1.40 -1.88 -10.01
C PHE A 198 0.10 -1.98 -9.20
N SER A 199 -1.01 -1.46 -9.75
CA SER A 199 -2.33 -1.56 -9.13
C SER A 199 -2.92 -2.98 -9.19
N ASP A 200 -2.30 -3.93 -9.89
CA ASP A 200 -2.79 -5.31 -9.91
C ASP A 200 -2.72 -5.94 -8.52
N ASN A 201 -3.74 -6.76 -8.19
CA ASN A 201 -3.78 -7.59 -6.99
C ASN A 201 -3.23 -9.01 -7.24
N ALA A 202 -2.79 -9.34 -8.46
CA ALA A 202 -2.21 -10.64 -8.77
C ALA A 202 -0.97 -10.92 -7.89
N GLU A 203 -1.06 -11.97 -7.06
CA GLU A 203 -0.09 -12.26 -5.99
C GLU A 203 1.25 -12.85 -6.49
N ASN A 204 1.30 -13.41 -7.70
CA ASN A 204 2.51 -14.06 -8.25
C ASN A 204 3.06 -13.30 -9.46
N LEU A 205 2.82 -12.00 -9.51
CA LEU A 205 3.20 -11.15 -10.64
C LEU A 205 4.53 -10.47 -10.37
N ASP A 206 5.52 -10.71 -11.22
CA ASP A 206 6.75 -9.92 -11.21
C ASP A 206 6.50 -8.55 -11.85
N LYS A 207 6.13 -7.58 -11.00
CA LYS A 207 5.79 -6.23 -11.46
C LYS A 207 7.00 -5.49 -12.02
N ILE A 208 8.22 -5.82 -11.59
CA ILE A 208 9.45 -5.19 -12.10
C ILE A 208 9.78 -5.75 -13.49
N GLU A 209 9.70 -7.06 -13.69
CA GLU A 209 9.90 -7.68 -15.01
C GLU A 209 8.86 -7.19 -16.04
N LEU A 210 7.61 -7.01 -15.61
CA LEU A 210 6.58 -6.38 -16.46
C LEU A 210 6.88 -4.93 -16.80
N LEU A 211 7.45 -4.17 -15.85
CA LEU A 211 7.87 -2.80 -16.10
C LEU A 211 9.04 -2.76 -17.10
N ASP A 212 10.03 -3.65 -16.96
CA ASP A 212 11.12 -3.82 -17.92
C ASP A 212 10.56 -4.12 -19.33
N SER A 213 9.65 -5.09 -19.42
CA SER A 213 9.01 -5.49 -20.67
C SER A 213 8.14 -4.39 -21.28
N TYR A 214 7.49 -3.55 -20.47
CA TYR A 214 6.74 -2.40 -20.97
C TYR A 214 7.67 -1.29 -21.46
N ARG A 215 8.76 -1.03 -20.74
CA ARG A 215 9.73 0.03 -21.07
C ARG A 215 10.64 -0.30 -22.23
N SER A 216 10.81 -1.59 -22.56
CA SER A 216 11.52 -2.04 -23.77
C SER A 216 10.76 -1.69 -25.06
N LEU A 217 9.43 -1.51 -25.00
CA LEU A 217 8.62 -1.04 -26.11
C LEU A 217 9.02 0.39 -26.52
N LYS A 218 9.09 0.62 -27.83
CA LYS A 218 9.33 1.96 -28.40
C LYS A 218 8.20 2.90 -28.00
N LYS A 219 8.49 4.20 -28.00
CA LYS A 219 7.51 5.23 -27.61
C LYS A 219 6.18 5.11 -28.38
N HIS A 220 6.24 4.90 -29.70
CA HIS A 220 5.03 4.76 -30.52
C HIS A 220 4.27 3.45 -30.26
N GLU A 221 4.96 2.37 -29.91
CA GLU A 221 4.35 1.09 -29.51
C GLU A 221 3.58 1.27 -28.20
N ARG A 222 4.18 1.93 -27.20
CA ARG A 222 3.50 2.27 -25.93
C ARG A 222 2.26 3.15 -26.15
N THR A 223 2.36 4.15 -27.01
CA THR A 223 1.20 4.98 -27.38
C THR A 223 0.09 4.12 -28.00
N LYS A 224 0.44 3.25 -28.95
CA LYS A 224 -0.50 2.34 -29.60
C LYS A 224 -1.16 1.38 -28.61
N VAL A 225 -0.41 0.84 -27.64
CA VAL A 225 -0.98 0.01 -26.57
C VAL A 225 -2.04 0.79 -25.80
N ILE A 226 -1.74 2.02 -25.34
CA ILE A 226 -2.70 2.83 -24.58
C ILE A 226 -3.97 3.10 -25.40
N GLU A 227 -3.83 3.38 -26.70
CA GLU A 227 -4.95 3.59 -27.61
C GLU A 227 -5.82 2.33 -27.78
N LEU A 228 -5.19 1.17 -27.97
CA LEU A 228 -5.91 -0.11 -28.09
C LEU A 228 -6.58 -0.51 -26.77
N VAL A 229 -5.92 -0.29 -25.63
CA VAL A 229 -6.52 -0.54 -24.31
C VAL A 229 -7.73 0.36 -24.07
N LYS A 230 -7.66 1.64 -24.45
CA LYS A 230 -8.82 2.55 -24.42
C LYS A 230 -9.95 2.07 -25.31
N LYS A 231 -9.61 1.71 -26.56
CA LYS A 231 -10.57 1.21 -27.55
C LYS A 231 -11.24 -0.07 -27.07
N TYR A 232 -10.50 -0.99 -26.44
CA TYR A 232 -11.06 -2.19 -25.83
C TYR A 232 -11.99 -1.83 -24.68
N ALA A 233 -11.53 -1.00 -23.73
CA ALA A 233 -12.26 -0.63 -22.52
C ALA A 233 -13.23 0.55 -22.70
N GLU A 234 -13.95 0.57 -23.83
CA GLU A 234 -15.12 1.41 -24.05
C GLU A 234 -16.37 0.64 -23.58
N PRO A 235 -17.20 1.16 -22.66
CA PRO A 235 -18.34 0.44 -22.10
C PRO A 235 -19.33 -0.08 -23.15
N ASP A 236 -19.50 0.64 -24.26
CA ASP A 236 -20.40 0.28 -25.35
C ASP A 236 -19.97 -0.99 -26.10
N ASN A 237 -18.71 -1.43 -25.93
CA ASN A 237 -18.22 -2.70 -26.47
C ASN A 237 -18.61 -3.92 -25.61
N PHE A 238 -19.38 -3.74 -24.53
CA PHE A 238 -19.75 -4.84 -23.64
C PHE A 238 -21.24 -4.81 -23.32
N GLU A 239 -21.86 -5.99 -23.37
CA GLU A 239 -23.24 -6.18 -22.94
C GLU A 239 -23.32 -6.39 -21.42
N GLY A 240 -24.50 -6.15 -20.85
CA GLY A 240 -24.79 -6.38 -19.44
C GLY A 240 -24.76 -5.10 -18.57
N ASN A 241 -24.33 -5.25 -17.32
CA ASN A 241 -24.40 -4.17 -16.31
C ASN A 241 -23.02 -3.55 -16.04
N LYS A 242 -22.94 -2.57 -15.13
CA LYS A 242 -21.69 -1.87 -14.77
C LYS A 242 -20.53 -2.79 -14.33
N THR A 243 -20.82 -4.03 -13.93
CA THR A 243 -19.80 -5.01 -13.50
C THR A 243 -19.25 -5.84 -14.66
N THR A 244 -19.97 -5.94 -15.78
CA THR A 244 -19.52 -6.65 -17.00
C THR A 244 -18.84 -5.71 -17.98
N GLN A 245 -19.14 -4.40 -17.91
CA GLN A 245 -18.52 -3.39 -18.76
C GLN A 245 -17.07 -3.07 -18.36
N ARG A 246 -16.22 -2.86 -19.36
CA ARG A 246 -14.88 -2.30 -19.17
C ARG A 246 -14.94 -0.79 -19.45
N ASP A 247 -14.31 -0.02 -18.58
CA ASP A 247 -14.29 1.44 -18.63
C ASP A 247 -12.87 1.93 -18.30
N PHE A 248 -12.20 2.48 -19.31
CA PHE A 248 -10.87 3.04 -19.19
C PHE A 248 -10.83 4.28 -18.29
N HIS A 249 -11.82 5.17 -18.42
CA HIS A 249 -11.85 6.42 -17.66
C HIS A 249 -12.02 6.13 -16.17
N ASN A 250 -12.89 5.19 -15.82
CA ASN A 250 -13.10 4.79 -14.44
C ASN A 250 -11.86 4.08 -13.86
N TRP A 251 -11.19 3.23 -14.65
CA TRP A 251 -9.92 2.62 -14.21
C TRP A 251 -8.83 3.68 -13.95
N LYS A 252 -8.69 4.66 -14.85
CA LYS A 252 -7.76 5.78 -14.66
C LYS A 252 -8.13 6.63 -13.44
N ASN A 253 -9.42 6.93 -13.24
CA ASN A 253 -9.87 7.69 -12.08
C ASN A 253 -9.55 6.97 -10.77
N GLN A 254 -9.68 5.64 -10.70
CA GLN A 254 -9.28 4.87 -9.53
C GLN A 254 -7.77 4.93 -9.30
N ALA A 255 -6.96 4.81 -10.35
CA ALA A 255 -5.51 4.99 -10.26
C ALA A 255 -5.13 6.38 -9.72
N GLN A 256 -5.78 7.45 -10.22
CA GLN A 256 -5.56 8.81 -9.75
C GLN A 256 -5.96 9.01 -8.28
N GLN A 257 -7.07 8.39 -7.85
CA GLN A 257 -7.50 8.44 -6.45
C GLN A 257 -6.48 7.81 -5.52
N ILE A 258 -5.95 6.63 -5.89
CA ILE A 258 -4.89 5.98 -5.12
C ILE A 258 -3.64 6.88 -5.08
N MET A 259 -3.21 7.41 -6.23
CA MET A 259 -2.09 8.35 -6.30
C MET A 259 -2.31 9.59 -5.43
N GLY A 260 -3.54 10.11 -5.37
CA GLY A 260 -3.91 11.22 -4.49
C GLY A 260 -3.74 10.88 -3.01
N LEU A 261 -4.10 9.66 -2.59
CA LEU A 261 -3.92 9.19 -1.21
C LEU A 261 -2.43 9.02 -0.85
N ILE A 262 -1.63 8.42 -1.74
CA ILE A 262 -0.21 8.18 -1.45
C ILE A 262 0.67 9.44 -1.57
N LYS A 263 0.13 10.54 -2.11
CA LYS A 263 0.83 11.83 -2.30
C LYS A 263 1.36 12.42 -0.99
N THR A 264 0.64 12.25 0.12
CA THR A 264 1.02 12.77 1.43
C THR A 264 1.69 11.71 2.30
N THR A 265 2.22 10.64 1.69
CA THR A 265 3.03 9.65 2.38
C THR A 265 4.50 10.06 2.42
N VAL A 266 5.24 9.50 3.37
CA VAL A 266 6.71 9.65 3.44
C VAL A 266 7.42 8.83 2.36
N TYR A 267 6.71 7.95 1.65
CA TYR A 267 7.31 7.08 0.64
C TYR A 267 7.39 7.69 -0.74
N PHE A 268 6.39 8.50 -1.14
CA PHE A 268 6.23 8.88 -2.54
C PHE A 268 6.10 10.38 -2.76
N GLU A 269 6.77 10.88 -3.79
CA GLU A 269 6.49 12.16 -4.42
C GLU A 269 5.57 11.91 -5.62
N VAL A 270 4.45 12.65 -5.70
CA VAL A 270 3.37 12.34 -6.64
C VAL A 270 2.86 13.58 -7.38
N ASP A 271 2.88 13.52 -8.71
CA ASP A 271 1.99 14.27 -9.60
C ASP A 271 0.84 13.32 -9.99
N GLN A 272 -0.32 13.47 -9.31
CA GLN A 272 -1.47 12.56 -9.41
C GLN A 272 -1.96 12.29 -10.84
N ASN A 273 -1.63 13.17 -11.79
CA ASN A 273 -2.06 13.06 -13.17
C ASN A 273 -1.01 12.47 -14.10
N LYS A 274 0.23 12.31 -13.62
CA LYS A 274 1.38 11.96 -14.46
C LYS A 274 2.18 10.80 -13.91
N PHE A 275 2.70 10.90 -12.69
CA PHE A 275 3.65 9.92 -12.16
C PHE A 275 3.75 9.96 -10.63
N PHE A 276 4.34 8.92 -10.06
CA PHE A 276 4.91 8.93 -8.73
C PHE A 276 6.36 8.44 -8.76
N ARG A 277 7.15 8.76 -7.74
CA ARG A 277 8.51 8.24 -7.51
C ARG A 277 8.80 8.19 -6.02
N LEU A 278 9.89 7.55 -5.60
CA LEU A 278 10.30 7.57 -4.20
C LEU A 278 10.57 9.00 -3.72
N ASN A 279 10.09 9.33 -2.52
CA ASN A 279 10.23 10.64 -1.91
C ASN A 279 11.60 10.77 -1.27
N VAL A 280 12.47 11.51 -1.95
CA VAL A 280 13.82 11.87 -1.47
C VAL A 280 13.88 13.26 -0.82
N GLY A 281 12.72 13.92 -0.73
CA GLY A 281 12.58 15.29 -0.26
C GLY A 281 12.65 15.43 1.27
N THR A 282 12.32 16.63 1.76
CA THR A 282 12.39 16.97 3.19
C THR A 282 11.46 16.11 4.05
N THR A 283 10.30 15.72 3.52
CA THR A 283 9.29 14.89 4.19
C THR A 283 9.41 13.40 3.88
N GLY A 284 10.31 13.00 2.98
CA GLY A 284 10.49 11.60 2.58
C GLY A 284 11.40 10.81 3.51
N PHE A 285 11.35 9.48 3.46
CA PHE A 285 12.33 8.62 4.16
C PHE A 285 13.55 8.27 3.32
N PHE A 286 13.41 8.31 1.99
CA PHE A 286 14.51 7.99 1.11
C PHE A 286 15.51 9.15 1.04
N GLN A 287 16.78 8.83 0.82
CA GLN A 287 17.81 9.83 0.58
C GLN A 287 17.90 10.14 -0.89
N GLU A 288 18.37 11.35 -1.22
CA GLU A 288 18.77 11.61 -2.59
C GLU A 288 19.80 10.56 -3.01
N PRO A 289 19.54 9.85 -4.12
CA PRO A 289 20.49 8.92 -4.66
C PRO A 289 21.73 9.71 -5.07
N THR A 290 22.82 9.57 -4.31
CA THR A 290 24.13 9.67 -4.96
C THR A 290 24.11 8.65 -6.11
N LYS A 291 24.87 8.84 -7.21
CA LYS A 291 24.93 7.92 -8.39
C LYS A 291 25.23 6.41 -8.07
N ARG A 292 25.24 6.05 -6.78
CA ARG A 292 25.55 4.83 -6.07
C ARG A 292 24.34 4.20 -5.34
N SER A 293 23.07 4.57 -5.57
CA SER A 293 21.91 3.97 -4.85
C SER A 293 21.64 2.48 -5.10
N VAL A 294 22.40 1.81 -5.97
CA VAL A 294 22.44 0.33 -6.13
C VAL A 294 23.37 -0.35 -5.09
N ILE A 295 23.97 0.43 -4.18
CA ILE A 295 24.97 -0.05 -3.22
C ILE A 295 24.42 -1.17 -2.32
N PRO A 296 23.32 -1.02 -1.57
CA PRO A 296 22.93 -2.04 -0.58
C PRO A 296 22.66 -3.41 -1.22
N LYS A 297 21.97 -3.40 -2.37
CA LYS A 297 21.71 -4.60 -3.18
C LYS A 297 23.00 -5.25 -3.67
N ARG A 298 23.93 -4.47 -4.24
CA ARG A 298 25.21 -5.00 -4.74
C ARG A 298 26.11 -5.47 -3.57
N GLU A 299 26.11 -4.74 -2.47
CA GLU A 299 26.81 -5.08 -1.25
C GLU A 299 26.29 -6.36 -0.65
N TYR A 300 24.98 -6.62 -0.71
CA TYR A 300 24.40 -7.88 -0.27
C TYR A 300 25.03 -9.07 -1.01
N PHE A 301 24.95 -9.09 -2.35
CA PHE A 301 25.50 -10.20 -3.14
C PHE A 301 27.00 -10.38 -2.92
N THR A 302 27.74 -9.27 -2.76
CA THR A 302 29.18 -9.29 -2.47
C THR A 302 29.49 -9.81 -1.06
N PHE A 303 28.76 -9.34 -0.04
CA PHE A 303 28.95 -9.70 1.37
C PHE A 303 28.60 -11.18 1.61
N HIS A 304 27.48 -11.62 1.02
CA HIS A 304 27.00 -12.99 1.16
C HIS A 304 27.68 -13.99 0.21
N ASN A 305 28.39 -13.50 -0.82
CA ASN A 305 28.96 -14.31 -1.91
C ASN A 305 27.90 -15.23 -2.56
N VAL A 306 26.76 -14.63 -2.90
CA VAL A 306 25.64 -15.33 -3.54
C VAL A 306 25.35 -14.72 -4.90
N GLU A 307 24.92 -15.55 -5.84
CA GLU A 307 24.50 -15.11 -7.17
C GLU A 307 22.97 -14.96 -7.22
N LYS A 308 22.49 -14.08 -8.12
CA LYS A 308 21.06 -13.93 -8.37
C LYS A 308 20.48 -15.26 -8.88
N ARG A 309 19.31 -15.63 -8.36
CA ARG A 309 18.54 -16.79 -8.81
C ARG A 309 17.12 -16.38 -9.17
N ASP A 310 16.56 -17.07 -10.17
CA ASP A 310 15.16 -16.88 -10.54
C ASP A 310 14.24 -17.18 -9.36
N LYS A 311 13.16 -16.39 -9.23
CA LYS A 311 12.15 -16.51 -8.16
C LYS A 311 12.64 -16.17 -6.76
N PHE A 312 13.80 -15.55 -6.62
CA PHE A 312 14.26 -14.97 -5.36
C PHE A 312 14.23 -13.44 -5.43
N GLU A 313 13.97 -12.81 -4.29
CA GLU A 313 13.94 -11.36 -4.12
C GLU A 313 14.61 -10.95 -2.81
N LEU A 314 15.14 -9.73 -2.78
CA LEU A 314 15.68 -9.16 -1.55
C LEU A 314 14.53 -8.68 -0.69
N HIS A 315 14.63 -8.97 0.60
CA HIS A 315 13.65 -8.59 1.61
C HIS A 315 14.37 -7.93 2.79
N HIS A 316 13.84 -6.83 3.29
CA HIS A 316 14.32 -6.25 4.54
C HIS A 316 13.79 -7.07 5.73
N ILE A 317 14.69 -7.56 6.58
CA ILE A 317 14.33 -8.31 7.80
C ILE A 317 13.47 -7.42 8.71
N VAL A 318 13.92 -6.20 8.98
CA VAL A 318 13.08 -5.13 9.54
C VAL A 318 12.66 -4.22 8.38
N PRO A 319 11.36 -4.07 8.05
CA PRO A 319 10.92 -3.34 6.86
C PRO A 319 11.09 -1.83 7.02
N ILE A 320 11.20 -1.11 5.89
CA ILE A 320 11.32 0.37 5.85
C ILE A 320 10.11 1.02 6.51
N SER A 321 8.95 0.37 6.47
CA SER A 321 7.74 0.82 7.15
C SER A 321 7.86 0.96 8.67
N SER A 322 8.80 0.24 9.28
CA SER A 322 9.05 0.31 10.73
C SER A 322 9.80 1.57 11.16
N ALA A 323 10.53 2.22 10.26
CA ALA A 323 11.29 3.41 10.59
C ALA A 323 10.37 4.60 10.95
N ARG A 324 10.68 5.30 12.04
CA ARG A 324 9.91 6.46 12.54
C ARG A 324 10.42 7.78 12.00
N ASN A 325 11.68 7.82 11.59
CA ASN A 325 12.38 9.00 11.11
C ASN A 325 13.41 8.62 10.03
N LYS A 326 14.05 9.64 9.44
CA LYS A 326 15.04 9.45 8.38
C LYS A 326 16.24 8.65 8.87
N GLU A 327 16.70 8.88 10.09
CA GLU A 327 17.87 8.23 10.68
C GLU A 327 17.64 6.72 10.79
N GLU A 328 16.50 6.30 11.32
CA GLU A 328 16.10 4.89 11.38
C GLU A 328 15.93 4.28 9.99
N ALA A 329 15.36 5.03 9.03
CA ALA A 329 15.24 4.55 7.65
C ALA A 329 16.63 4.24 7.04
N LYS A 330 17.67 5.00 7.40
CA LYS A 330 19.07 4.70 6.99
C LYS A 330 19.63 3.45 7.64
N MET A 331 19.23 3.15 8.87
CA MET A 331 19.64 1.93 9.55
C MET A 331 18.95 0.71 8.92
N VAL A 332 17.67 0.87 8.55
CA VAL A 332 16.92 -0.18 7.85
C VAL A 332 17.45 -0.42 6.43
N ASP A 333 17.77 0.63 5.68
CA ASP A 333 18.36 0.58 4.34
C ASP A 333 19.85 0.19 4.36
N ASN A 334 20.12 -1.03 4.84
CA ASN A 334 21.45 -1.58 4.99
C ASN A 334 21.50 -3.03 4.49
N HIS A 335 22.56 -3.40 3.77
CA HIS A 335 22.70 -4.76 3.23
C HIS A 335 22.70 -5.85 4.32
N ILE A 336 23.07 -5.53 5.56
CA ILE A 336 23.04 -6.48 6.69
C ILE A 336 21.60 -6.77 7.14
N ASN A 337 20.68 -5.81 6.94
CA ASN A 337 19.25 -5.97 7.20
C ASN A 337 18.50 -6.60 6.01
N LEU A 338 19.20 -7.07 4.98
CA LEU A 338 18.58 -7.76 3.85
C LEU A 338 18.71 -9.27 4.00
N ILE A 339 17.79 -9.99 3.39
CA ILE A 339 17.92 -11.41 3.08
C ILE A 339 17.42 -11.70 1.66
N TYR A 340 18.11 -12.56 0.92
CA TYR A 340 17.67 -12.99 -0.40
C TYR A 340 16.85 -14.26 -0.28
N ILE A 341 15.55 -14.14 -0.50
CA ILE A 341 14.54 -15.12 -0.11
C ILE A 341 13.66 -15.50 -1.29
N HIS A 342 13.23 -16.76 -1.35
CA HIS A 342 12.33 -17.24 -2.39
C HIS A 342 10.96 -16.54 -2.26
N ARG A 343 10.37 -16.13 -3.40
CA ARG A 343 9.09 -15.39 -3.46
C ARG A 343 7.96 -16.02 -2.64
N GLY A 344 7.88 -17.34 -2.64
CA GLY A 344 6.87 -18.07 -1.85
C GLY A 344 7.00 -17.88 -0.34
N ARG A 345 8.21 -17.67 0.18
CA ARG A 345 8.47 -17.39 1.60
C ARG A 345 8.34 -15.91 1.92
N HIS A 346 8.83 -15.04 1.04
CA HIS A 346 8.60 -13.59 1.14
C HIS A 346 7.10 -13.27 1.23
N LYS A 347 6.29 -13.93 0.40
CA LYS A 347 4.83 -13.83 0.45
C LYS A 347 4.24 -14.18 1.81
N ARG A 348 4.80 -15.19 2.51
CA ARG A 348 4.30 -15.59 3.82
C ARG A 348 4.59 -14.54 4.89
N ILE A 349 5.73 -13.85 4.78
CA ILE A 349 6.09 -12.74 5.68
C ILE A 349 5.16 -11.53 5.45
N THR A 350 5.02 -11.11 4.19
CA THR A 350 4.15 -9.97 3.80
C THR A 350 2.67 -10.23 4.14
N GLN A 351 2.19 -11.48 4.06
CA GLN A 351 0.84 -11.85 4.52
C GLN A 351 0.57 -11.58 6.01
N ASN A 352 1.62 -11.48 6.83
CA ASN A 352 1.53 -11.10 8.23
C ASN A 352 1.82 -9.59 8.43
N GLU A 353 1.60 -8.77 7.40
CA GLU A 353 1.81 -7.32 7.43
C GLU A 353 3.25 -6.93 7.81
N ASP A 354 4.24 -7.72 7.35
CA ASP A 354 5.68 -7.56 7.62
C ASP A 354 6.06 -7.52 9.11
N LYS A 355 5.27 -8.19 9.95
CA LYS A 355 5.52 -8.26 11.41
C LYS A 355 6.62 -9.26 11.79
N ASN A 356 7.04 -10.14 10.88
CA ASN A 356 8.06 -11.16 11.15
C ASN A 356 9.49 -10.58 11.18
N VAL A 357 9.73 -9.62 12.07
CA VAL A 357 10.96 -8.81 12.12
C VAL A 357 12.07 -9.39 13.01
N VAL A 358 11.74 -10.38 13.83
CA VAL A 358 12.68 -11.06 14.72
C VAL A 358 13.37 -12.16 13.93
N LEU A 359 14.71 -12.08 13.80
CA LEU A 359 15.51 -13.06 13.07
C LEU A 359 16.34 -13.93 14.03
N THR A 360 16.21 -15.24 13.89
CA THR A 360 17.19 -16.23 14.38
C THR A 360 17.84 -16.89 13.17
N ILE A 361 19.17 -16.88 13.08
CA ILE A 361 19.88 -17.30 11.88
C ILE A 361 21.15 -18.10 12.22
N ASP A 362 21.34 -19.19 11.48
CA ASP A 362 22.55 -20.03 11.50
C ASP A 362 22.96 -20.39 10.06
N PRO A 363 24.07 -21.13 9.83
CA PRO A 363 24.54 -21.45 8.48
C PRO A 363 23.54 -22.19 7.58
N ASN A 364 22.57 -22.89 8.16
CA ASN A 364 21.63 -23.78 7.49
C ASN A 364 20.20 -23.22 7.47
N GLU A 365 19.80 -22.46 8.49
CA GLU A 365 18.44 -21.93 8.58
C GLU A 365 18.34 -20.47 9.04
N ALA A 366 17.33 -19.78 8.52
CA ALA A 366 16.88 -18.48 8.99
C ALA A 366 15.39 -18.56 9.35
N ILE A 367 15.08 -18.14 10.57
CA ILE A 367 13.75 -18.16 11.17
C ILE A 367 13.32 -16.72 11.44
N PHE A 368 12.19 -16.34 10.86
CA PHE A 368 11.55 -15.05 11.04
C PHE A 368 10.33 -15.22 11.92
N SER A 369 10.18 -14.42 12.97
CA SER A 369 9.00 -14.41 13.83
C SER A 369 8.53 -13.00 14.13
N ASP A 370 7.27 -12.87 14.53
CA ASP A 370 6.81 -11.68 15.23
C ASP A 370 7.31 -11.68 16.68
N PHE A 371 7.09 -10.57 17.39
CA PHE A 371 7.53 -10.40 18.79
C PHE A 371 6.90 -11.39 19.77
N GLU A 372 5.74 -11.95 19.41
CA GLU A 372 4.99 -12.88 20.26
C GLU A 372 5.20 -14.35 19.84
N GLU A 373 6.03 -14.60 18.83
CA GLU A 373 6.27 -15.92 18.22
C GLU A 373 5.00 -16.65 17.77
N LYS A 374 3.95 -15.90 17.43
CA LYS A 374 2.67 -16.45 16.97
C LYS A 374 2.71 -16.84 15.50
N ASP A 375 3.47 -16.11 14.69
CA ASP A 375 3.74 -16.48 13.30
C ASP A 375 5.24 -16.66 13.07
N ILE A 376 5.60 -17.83 12.53
CA ILE A 376 6.99 -18.23 12.30
C ILE A 376 7.17 -18.68 10.85
N VAL A 377 8.09 -18.03 10.14
CA VAL A 377 8.52 -18.40 8.80
C VAL A 377 9.94 -18.95 8.86
N LYS A 378 10.06 -20.27 8.67
CA LYS A 378 11.36 -20.95 8.56
C LYS A 378 11.82 -21.02 7.11
N THR A 379 13.09 -20.78 6.88
CA THR A 379 13.74 -20.87 5.57
C THR A 379 15.04 -21.68 5.69
N GLU A 380 15.21 -22.63 4.78
CA GLU A 380 16.44 -23.39 4.59
C GLU A 380 17.40 -22.62 3.67
N ASN A 381 18.65 -22.41 4.08
CA ASN A 381 19.67 -21.78 3.26
C ASN A 381 19.94 -22.64 2.00
N GLU A 382 20.34 -22.00 0.91
CA GLU A 382 20.54 -22.61 -0.42
C GLU A 382 19.28 -23.07 -1.15
N LYS A 383 18.12 -23.09 -0.48
CA LYS A 383 16.83 -23.56 -1.03
C LYS A 383 15.71 -22.53 -0.93
N ASP A 384 15.41 -22.05 0.28
CA ASP A 384 14.35 -21.08 0.56
C ASP A 384 14.91 -19.66 0.76
N ALA A 385 16.16 -19.55 1.23
CA ALA A 385 16.91 -18.32 1.35
C ALA A 385 18.36 -18.52 0.90
N LEU A 386 19.07 -17.44 0.59
CA LEU A 386 20.45 -17.47 0.10
C LEU A 386 21.29 -16.45 0.84
N TYR A 387 22.13 -16.92 1.74
CA TYR A 387 23.04 -16.08 2.52
C TYR A 387 24.33 -16.84 2.88
N THR A 388 25.36 -16.11 3.33
CA THR A 388 26.66 -16.67 3.72
C THR A 388 26.56 -17.74 4.79
N LYS A 389 27.45 -18.74 4.72
CA LYS A 389 27.66 -19.76 5.77
C LYS A 389 28.76 -19.38 6.77
N GLU A 390 29.41 -18.23 6.59
CA GLU A 390 30.50 -17.78 7.46
C GLU A 390 29.96 -17.30 8.82
N THR A 391 30.36 -17.97 9.91
CA THR A 391 29.85 -17.71 11.27
C THR A 391 29.99 -16.25 11.72
N ASN A 392 31.14 -15.62 11.45
CA ASN A 392 31.38 -14.21 11.80
C ASN A 392 30.41 -13.24 11.09
N LYS A 393 30.02 -13.53 9.85
CA LYS A 393 29.05 -12.73 9.10
C LYS A 393 27.63 -12.98 9.60
N ILE A 394 27.29 -14.23 9.91
CA ILE A 394 26.00 -14.61 10.52
C ILE A 394 25.81 -13.91 11.86
N GLU A 395 26.82 -13.94 12.74
CA GLU A 395 26.79 -13.20 14.01
C GLU A 395 26.59 -11.70 13.81
N LYS A 396 27.20 -11.14 12.76
CA LYS A 396 27.04 -9.71 12.41
C LYS A 396 25.59 -9.40 12.03
N ILE A 397 24.94 -10.27 11.25
CA ILE A 397 23.53 -10.14 10.85
C ILE A 397 22.62 -10.21 12.08
N ALA A 398 22.80 -11.23 12.93
CA ALA A 398 22.02 -11.41 14.15
C ALA A 398 22.14 -10.19 15.09
N LYS A 399 23.37 -9.74 15.38
CA LYS A 399 23.62 -8.54 16.21
C LYS A 399 23.03 -7.27 15.61
N TYR A 400 23.02 -7.16 14.27
CA TYR A 400 22.42 -6.01 13.60
C TYR A 400 20.89 -6.01 13.74
N ASN A 401 20.25 -7.16 13.55
CA ASN A 401 18.81 -7.32 13.80
C ASN A 401 18.47 -6.96 15.25
N ASP A 402 19.20 -7.49 16.24
CA ASP A 402 19.01 -7.14 17.66
C ASP A 402 19.12 -5.63 17.91
N GLY A 403 20.12 -4.98 17.28
CA GLY A 403 20.31 -3.54 17.35
C GLY A 403 19.14 -2.74 16.78
N LEU A 404 18.59 -3.16 15.64
CA LEU A 404 17.40 -2.55 15.04
C LEU A 404 16.15 -2.77 15.89
N LEU A 405 15.96 -3.98 16.43
CA LEU A 405 14.83 -4.30 17.29
C LEU A 405 14.81 -3.42 18.55
N LYS A 406 15.98 -3.25 19.16
CA LYS A 406 16.16 -2.37 20.31
C LYS A 406 15.95 -0.91 19.97
N SER A 407 16.48 -0.41 18.84
CA SER A 407 16.40 1.02 18.52
C SER A 407 15.02 1.46 18.01
N ILE A 408 14.34 0.62 17.24
CA ILE A 408 13.07 0.97 16.57
C ILE A 408 11.87 0.58 17.43
N PHE A 409 11.94 -0.57 18.11
CA PHE A 409 10.78 -1.16 18.82
C PHE A 409 10.97 -1.26 20.34
N ASP A 410 12.10 -0.81 20.89
CA ASP A 410 12.45 -0.97 22.30
C ASP A 410 12.39 -2.44 22.77
N PHE A 411 12.66 -3.38 21.86
CA PHE A 411 12.58 -4.83 22.12
C PHE A 411 13.97 -5.45 22.31
N GLU A 412 14.12 -6.26 23.36
CA GLU A 412 15.31 -7.07 23.62
C GLU A 412 14.94 -8.55 23.57
N LYS A 413 15.65 -9.34 22.75
CA LYS A 413 15.46 -10.79 22.70
C LYS A 413 15.84 -11.40 24.05
N GLN A 414 14.98 -12.29 24.55
CA GLN A 414 15.34 -13.14 25.68
C GLN A 414 16.37 -14.17 25.18
N GLN A 415 17.54 -14.20 25.81
CA GLN A 415 18.64 -15.11 25.45
C GLN A 415 18.32 -16.56 25.77
#